data_AF-A0A1A8KKU1-F1
#
_entry.id   AF-A0A1A8KKU1-F1
#
_cell.length_a   1.000
_cell.length_b   1.000
_cell.length_c   1.000
_cell.angle_alpha   90.00
_cell.angle_beta   90.00
_cell.angle_gamma   90.00
#
_symmetry.space_group_name_H-M   'P 1'
#
loop_
_entity.id
_entity.type
_entity.pdbx_description
1 polymer ?
#
loop_
_entity_poly.entity_id
_entity_poly.type
_entity_poly.pdbx_seq_one_letter_code
_entity_poly.pdbx_strand_id
1 'polypeptide(L)' 'QSRSFRILAQLTGTDFMQDPDDENMKKSREKFLTEIQSPRYARLRDWHHDRSARALNIKV' A
#
# COMPACT_ATOMS: atom_id res chain seq x y z
N GLN A 1 -12.14 -9.88 -2.71
CA GLN A 1 -12.57 -10.58 -3.94
C GLN A 1 -11.68 -11.80 -4.25
N SER A 2 -12.27 -12.98 -4.54
CA SER A 2 -11.49 -14.20 -4.81
C SER A 2 -10.79 -14.16 -6.18
N ARG A 3 -9.68 -14.88 -6.34
CA ARG A 3 -8.95 -14.96 -7.62
C ARG A 3 -9.74 -15.74 -8.67
N SER A 4 -10.35 -16.86 -8.29
CA SER A 4 -11.15 -17.69 -9.20
C SER A 4 -12.37 -16.94 -9.73
N PHE A 5 -13.03 -16.15 -8.89
CA PHE A 5 -14.17 -15.33 -9.32
C PHE A 5 -13.78 -14.25 -10.33
N ARG A 6 -12.62 -13.59 -10.13
CA ARG A 6 -12.06 -12.65 -11.12
C ARG A 6 -11.79 -13.30 -12.47
N ILE A 7 -11.21 -14.49 -12.46
CA ILE A 7 -10.92 -15.24 -13.70
C ILE A 7 -12.23 -15.60 -14.42
N LEU A 8 -13.23 -16.06 -13.67
CA LEU A 8 -14.55 -16.34 -14.24
C LEU A 8 -15.16 -15.10 -14.90
N ALA A 9 -15.14 -13.95 -14.22
CA ALA A 9 -15.66 -12.70 -14.77
C ALA A 9 -14.97 -12.29 -16.10
N GLN A 10 -13.66 -12.51 -16.22
CA GLN A 10 -12.92 -12.27 -17.47
C GLN A 10 -13.34 -13.24 -18.58
N LEU A 11 -13.55 -14.53 -18.25
CA LEU A 11 -13.97 -15.54 -19.22
C LEU A 11 -15.41 -15.30 -19.72
N THR A 12 -16.29 -14.80 -18.85
CA THR A 12 -17.69 -14.53 -19.18
C THR A 12 -17.94 -13.12 -19.70
N GLY A 13 -16.91 -12.26 -19.75
CA GLY A 13 -17.03 -10.86 -20.17
C GLY A 13 -17.85 -10.00 -19.21
N THR A 14 -17.82 -10.29 -17.92
CA THR A 14 -18.51 -9.54 -16.84
C THR A 14 -17.53 -8.87 -15.88
N ASP A 15 -16.30 -8.63 -16.32
CA ASP A 15 -15.23 -7.97 -15.59
C ASP A 15 -15.53 -6.48 -15.28
N PHE A 16 -16.42 -5.86 -16.07
CA PHE A 16 -16.93 -4.51 -15.82
C PHE A 16 -17.88 -4.41 -14.61
N MET A 17 -18.41 -5.54 -14.11
CA MET A 17 -19.28 -5.58 -12.92
C MET A 17 -18.47 -5.56 -11.61
N GLN A 18 -17.26 -5.00 -11.64
CA GLN A 18 -16.42 -4.92 -10.47
C GLN A 18 -17.08 -4.03 -9.40
N ASP A 19 -17.08 -4.50 -8.16
CA ASP A 19 -17.62 -3.74 -7.03
C ASP A 19 -16.82 -2.43 -6.86
N PRO A 20 -17.47 -1.26 -6.71
CA PRO A 20 -16.79 0.01 -6.44
C PRO A 20 -15.81 -0.06 -5.26
N ASP A 21 -16.03 -0.96 -4.30
CA ASP A 21 -15.15 -1.10 -3.13
C ASP A 21 -13.74 -1.66 -3.49
N ASP A 22 -13.63 -2.52 -4.52
CA ASP A 22 -12.32 -3.03 -4.97
C ASP A 22 -11.46 -1.94 -5.62
N GLU A 23 -12.08 -1.01 -6.37
CA GLU A 23 -11.35 0.14 -6.94
C GLU A 23 -10.91 1.11 -5.84
N ASN A 24 -11.74 1.31 -4.82
CA ASN A 24 -11.39 2.12 -3.65
C ASN A 24 -10.21 1.51 -2.87
N MET A 25 -10.16 0.18 -2.73
CA MET A 25 -9.01 -0.52 -2.14
C MET A 25 -7.74 -0.39 -2.99
N LYS A 26 -7.83 -0.50 -4.33
CA LYS A 26 -6.67 -0.29 -5.22
C LYS A 26 -6.15 1.15 -5.11
N LYS A 27 -7.04 2.13 -5.15
CA LYS A 27 -6.72 3.57 -5.04
C LYS A 27 -6.07 3.91 -3.70
N SER A 28 -6.61 3.38 -2.59
CA SER A 28 -6.05 3.61 -1.26
C SER A 28 -4.66 2.98 -1.11
N ARG A 29 -4.45 1.78 -1.66
CA ARG A 29 -3.13 1.14 -1.71
C ARG A 29 -2.12 1.97 -2.51
N GLU A 30 -2.52 2.51 -3.66
CA GLU A 30 -1.66 3.37 -4.48
C GLU A 30 -1.28 4.67 -3.75
N LYS A 31 -2.26 5.34 -3.12
CA LYS A 31 -2.03 6.52 -2.27
C LYS A 31 -1.05 6.22 -1.13
N PHE A 32 -1.21 5.08 -0.48
CA PHE A 32 -0.32 4.67 0.61
C PHE A 32 1.12 4.44 0.12
N LEU A 33 1.30 3.75 -1.02
CA LEU A 33 2.63 3.51 -1.59
C LEU A 33 3.33 4.81 -2.00
N THR A 34 2.60 5.74 -2.61
CA THR A 34 3.13 7.05 -2.98
C THR A 34 3.48 7.89 -1.76
N GLU A 35 2.69 7.81 -0.68
CA GLU A 35 2.99 8.47 0.59
C GLU A 35 4.24 7.91 1.28
N ILE A 36 4.45 6.58 1.25
CA ILE A 36 5.69 5.95 1.77
C ILE A 36 6.94 6.43 1.01
N GLN A 37 6.80 6.68 -0.29
CA GLN A 37 7.89 7.18 -1.12
C GLN A 37 8.08 8.70 -0.99
N SER A 38 7.19 9.39 -0.25
CA SER A 38 7.27 10.83 -0.09
C SER A 38 8.50 11.26 0.73
N PRO A 39 9.15 12.39 0.37
CA PRO A 39 10.18 13.02 1.18
C PRO A 39 9.74 13.35 2.61
N ARG A 40 8.44 13.53 2.85
CA ARG A 40 7.89 13.74 4.19
C ARG A 40 8.02 12.47 5.04
N TYR A 41 7.61 11.32 4.49
CA TYR A 41 7.69 10.04 5.20
C TYR A 41 9.15 9.61 5.43
N ALA A 42 10.03 9.82 4.44
CA ALA A 42 11.46 9.54 4.59
C ALA A 42 12.07 10.26 5.80
N ARG A 43 11.86 11.58 5.92
CA ARG A 43 12.35 12.37 7.06
C ARG A 43 11.81 11.88 8.41
N LEU A 44 10.53 11.52 8.46
CA LEU A 44 9.92 10.99 9.68
C LEU A 44 10.55 9.64 10.06
N ARG A 45 10.72 8.75 9.08
CA ARG A 45 11.37 7.44 9.25
C ARG A 45 12.80 7.60 9.78
N ASP A 46 13.59 8.48 9.18
CA ASP A 46 14.98 8.73 9.57
C ASP A 46 15.07 9.31 10.99
N TRP A 47 14.17 10.23 11.34
CA TRP A 47 14.10 10.77 12.70
C TRP A 47 13.82 9.68 13.73
N HIS A 48 12.87 8.78 13.46
CA HIS A 48 12.58 7.66 14.33
C HIS A 48 13.75 6.67 14.41
N HIS A 49 14.41 6.37 13.28
CA HIS A 49 15.57 5.48 13.25
C HIS A 49 16.72 6.01 14.10
N ASP A 50 17.12 7.27 13.90
CA ASP A 50 18.20 7.90 14.66
C ASP A 50 17.86 7.99 16.16
N ARG A 51 16.63 8.39 16.50
CA ARG A 51 16.16 8.41 17.89
C ARG A 51 16.20 7.02 18.53
N SER A 52 15.74 6.00 17.82
CA SER A 52 15.68 4.62 18.32
C SER A 52 17.07 4.02 18.48
N ALA A 53 17.96 4.26 17.51
CA ALA A 53 19.34 3.78 17.58
C ALA A 53 20.09 4.37 18.77
N ARG A 54 19.92 5.67 19.04
CA ARG A 54 20.48 6.32 20.25
C ARG A 54 19.91 5.72 21.53
N ALA A 55 18.59 5.52 21.60
CA ALA A 55 17.94 4.94 22.77
C ALA A 55 18.40 3.50 23.04
N LEU A 56 18.66 2.73 21.99
CA LEU A 56 19.13 1.35 22.06
C LEU A 56 20.66 1.21 22.07
N ASN A 57 21.39 2.33 22.04
CA ASN A 57 22.85 2.38 21.98
C ASN A 57 23.46 1.59 20.80
N ILE A 58 22.73 1.53 19.68
CA ILE A 58 23.12 0.88 18.43
C ILE A 58 23.80 1.91 17.54
N LYS A 59 24.93 1.55 16.92
CA LYS A 59 25.54 2.37 15.87
C LYS A 59 24.77 2.14 14.57
N VAL A 60 24.16 3.19 14.03
CA VAL A 60 23.59 3.22 12.66
C VAL A 60 24.72 3.33 11.65
#